data_AF-A0A7Y2B1J5-F1
#
_entry.id   AF-A0A7Y2B1J5-F1
#
_cell.length_a   1.000
_cell.length_b   1.000
_cell.length_c   1.000
_cell.angle_alpha   90.00
_cell.angle_beta   90.00
_cell.angle_gamma   90.00
#
_symmetry.space_group_name_H-M   'P 1'
#
loop_
_entity.id
_entity.type
_entity.pdbx_description
1 polymer ?
#
loop_
_entity_poly.entity_id
_entity_poly.type
_entity_poly.pdbx_seq_one_letter_code
_entity_poly.pdbx_strand_id
1 'polypeptide(L)' 'MKAEKKDITPVCPHCEQRVEKLVVVKNGWFTDYRVYCCPYCEKIVGVNMKLS' A
#
# COMPACT_ATOMS: atom_id res chain seq x y z
N MET A 1 24.65 5.14 3.81
CA MET A 1 24.17 4.09 2.88
C MET A 1 22.74 4.42 2.51
N LYS A 2 22.49 4.90 1.28
CA LYS A 2 21.13 5.14 0.79
C LYS A 2 20.56 3.77 0.42
N ALA A 3 19.51 3.33 1.08
CA ALA A 3 18.82 2.09 0.71
C ALA A 3 18.36 2.24 -0.74
N GLU A 4 19.00 1.50 -1.66
CA GLU A 4 18.51 1.33 -3.03
C GLU A 4 17.09 0.81 -2.92
N LYS A 5 16.13 1.67 -3.28
CA LYS A 5 14.75 1.26 -3.45
C LYS A 5 14.76 0.38 -4.69
N LYS A 6 15.01 -0.91 -4.52
CA LYS A 6 14.70 -1.88 -5.57
C LYS A 6 13.26 -1.59 -5.96
N ASP A 7 13.02 -1.24 -7.22
CA ASP A 7 11.71 -1.14 -7.84
C ASP A 7 11.02 -2.51 -7.77
N ILE A 8 10.67 -2.93 -6.56
CA ILE A 8 9.86 -4.10 -6.30
C ILE A 8 8.49 -3.66 -6.77
N THR A 9 8.11 -4.07 -7.98
CA THR A 9 6.73 -3.99 -8.41
C THR A 9 5.93 -4.89 -7.46
N PRO A 10 5.14 -4.33 -6.53
CA PRO A 10 4.46 -5.16 -5.55
C PRO A 10 3.46 -6.03 -6.29
N VAL A 11 3.60 -7.34 -6.15
CA VAL A 11 2.62 -8.29 -6.67
C VAL A 11 1.52 -8.41 -5.62
N CYS A 12 0.26 -8.32 -6.05
CA CYS A 12 -0.86 -8.52 -5.15
C CYS A 12 -0.89 -9.98 -4.67
N PRO A 13 -0.88 -10.27 -3.36
CA PRO A 13 -0.97 -11.65 -2.86
C PRO A 13 -2.35 -12.28 -3.08
N HIS A 14 -3.35 -11.50 -3.51
CA HIS A 14 -4.72 -11.99 -3.69
C HIS A 14 -5.08 -12.36 -5.13
N CYS A 15 -4.48 -11.68 -6.11
CA CYS A 15 -4.77 -11.88 -7.53
C CYS A 15 -3.52 -12.03 -8.38
N GLU A 16 -2.34 -12.02 -7.76
CA GLU A 16 -1.03 -12.21 -8.40
C GLU A 16 -0.70 -11.21 -9.52
N GLN A 17 -1.52 -10.15 -9.63
CA GLN A 17 -1.31 -9.03 -10.54
C GLN A 17 -0.17 -8.14 -10.05
N ARG A 18 0.63 -7.64 -10.99
CA ARG A 18 1.64 -6.61 -10.71
C ARG A 18 0.91 -5.29 -10.44
N VAL A 19 1.08 -4.76 -9.25
CA VAL A 19 0.44 -3.52 -8.82
C VAL A 19 1.43 -2.37 -8.97
N GLU A 20 1.30 -1.58 -10.03
CA GLU A 20 2.17 -0.40 -10.22
C GLU A 20 1.78 0.76 -9.29
N LYS A 21 0.50 0.81 -8.88
CA LYS A 21 -0.04 1.87 -8.01
C LYS A 21 -1.00 1.26 -7.00
N LEU A 22 -0.72 1.47 -5.71
CA LEU A 22 -1.62 1.13 -4.62
C LEU A 22 -2.49 2.35 -4.29
N VAL A 23 -3.79 2.13 -4.11
CA VAL A 23 -4.72 3.20 -3.68
C VAL A 23 -4.53 3.42 -2.18
N VAL A 24 -4.27 4.66 -1.76
CA VAL A 24 -4.09 5.03 -0.35
C VAL A 24 -5.34 5.73 0.16
N VAL A 25 -6.04 5.10 1.11
CA VAL A 25 -7.14 5.73 1.83
C VAL A 25 -6.63 6.24 3.17
N LYS A 26 -6.79 7.54 3.42
CA LYS A 26 -6.50 8.17 4.71
C LYS A 26 -7.76 8.27 5.55
N ASN A 27 -7.72 7.81 6.79
CA ASN A 27 -8.84 7.96 7.72
C ASN A 27 -8.34 8.35 9.11
N GLY A 28 -8.58 9.59 9.55
CA GLY A 28 -8.28 10.05 10.91
C GLY A 28 -7.77 11.51 10.99
N TRP A 29 -8.21 12.22 12.03
CA TRP A 29 -7.75 13.57 12.37
C TRP A 29 -6.48 13.55 13.26
N PHE A 30 -6.31 12.48 14.06
CA PHE A 30 -5.23 12.34 15.04
C PHE A 30 -4.22 11.23 14.68
N THR A 31 -4.64 10.25 13.87
CA THR A 31 -3.81 9.11 13.45
C THR A 31 -3.96 8.95 11.94
N ASP A 32 -2.84 9.01 11.21
CA ASP A 32 -2.83 8.74 9.77
C ASP A 32 -2.87 7.22 9.57
N TYR A 33 -4.06 6.66 9.34
CA TYR A 33 -4.20 5.31 8.77
C TYR A 33 -4.08 5.40 7.26
N ARG A 34 -3.10 4.73 6.67
CA ARG A 34 -2.93 4.56 5.22
C ARG A 34 -3.23 3.13 4.85
N VAL A 35 -4.39 2.91 4.23
CA VAL A 35 -4.78 1.60 3.70
C VAL A 35 -4.36 1.52 2.25
N TYR A 36 -3.62 0.48 1.87
CA TYR A 36 -3.19 0.19 0.51
C TYR A 36 -4.13 -0.84 -0.11
N CYS A 37 -4.90 -0.43 -1.12
CA CYS A 37 -5.76 -1.34 -1.87
C CYS A 37 -5.21 -1.66 -3.26
N CYS A 38 -5.42 -2.90 -3.70
CA CYS A 38 -5.12 -3.33 -5.06
C CYS A 38 -6.18 -2.76 -6.03
N PRO A 39 -5.80 -2.16 -7.15
CA PRO A 39 -6.76 -1.64 -8.13
C PRO A 39 -7.44 -2.72 -8.97
N TYR A 40 -6.91 -3.95 -8.98
CA TYR A 40 -7.45 -5.03 -9.84
C TYR A 40 -8.49 -5.89 -9.14
N CYS A 41 -8.25 -6.22 -7.86
CA CYS A 41 -9.14 -7.07 -7.08
C CYS A 41 -9.84 -6.33 -5.93
N GLU A 42 -9.56 -5.02 -5.77
CA GLU A 42 -10.14 -4.14 -4.75
C GLU A 42 -9.89 -4.58 -3.30
N LYS A 43 -9.03 -5.59 -3.09
CA LYS A 43 -8.66 -6.09 -1.77
C LYS A 43 -7.57 -5.24 -1.13
N ILE A 44 -7.61 -5.21 0.19
CA ILE A 44 -6.59 -4.57 1.03
C ILE A 44 -5.31 -5.41 0.97
N VAL A 45 -4.21 -4.76 0.56
CA VAL A 45 -2.88 -5.37 0.43
C VAL A 45 -2.00 -5.02 1.63
N GLY A 46 -2.24 -3.88 2.27
CA GLY A 46 -1.49 -3.50 3.46
C GLY A 46 -2.13 -2.33 4.18
N VAL A 47 -1.74 -2.15 5.44
CA VAL A 47 -2.14 -1.01 6.26
C VAL A 47 -0.89 -0.44 6.92
N ASN A 48 -0.77 0.88 6.93
CA ASN A 48 0.29 1.58 7.63
C ASN A 48 -0.35 2.62 8.54
N MET A 49 -0.10 2.49 9.83
CA MET A 49 -0.58 3.41 10.85
C MET A 49 0.59 4.27 11.29
N LYS A 50 0.46 5.59 11.16
CA LYS A 50 1.44 6.52 11.70
C LYS A 50 0.79 7.29 12.85
N LEU A 51 1.28 7.02 14.05
CA LEU A 51 1.01 7.84 15.24
C LEU A 51 1.87 9.10 15.09
N SER A 52 1.22 10.27 15.10
CA SER A 52 1.87 11.55 14.91
C SER A 52 2.41 12.12 16.21
#